data_AF-A0AA39PCI3-F1
#
_entry.id   AF-A0AA39PCI3-F1
#
_cell.length_a   1.000
_cell.length_b   1.000
_cell.length_c   1.000
_cell.angle_alpha   90.00
_cell.angle_beta   90.00
_cell.angle_gamma   90.00
#
_symmetry.space_group_name_H-M   'P 1'
#
loop_
_entity.id
_entity.type
_entity.pdbx_description
1 polymer ?
#
loop_
_entity_poly.entity_id
_entity_poly.type
_entity_poly.pdbx_seq_one_letter_code
_entity_poly.pdbx_strand_id
1 'polypeptide(L)'
;MPVSSEKNLDDRLSCVVDSLLTAHNTSDLSLEKFYHEWSHLQQDILDADNLPPSTTELAYSVSKTVEIICQSMMNLHVRANDILQEVGRAEPAPPPPTRVIKKKRTHSSTSPEPPTSRKRSKRTATAESAPSSSFLSSRSCSPAPKRDYTPLYTWLSDNLHNPYPSASVRSDLGRKSGGADVERWFTTARRRIGWTELVKRVAGGRERVVSAAKYYWKGEGEGEEYPGIDVEFALIDKNLEDVYGPRLGGPGEVVKLFGVVPR
;
A
#
# COMPACT_ATOMS: atom_id res chain seq x y z
N MET A 1 17.39 -35.37 -39.28
CA MET A 1 17.40 -35.42 -37.80
C MET A 1 17.88 -34.07 -37.27
N PRO A 2 16.99 -33.09 -37.01
CA PRO A 2 17.34 -31.74 -36.54
C PRO A 2 16.91 -31.43 -35.08
N VAL A 3 16.50 -32.43 -34.30
CA VAL A 3 15.77 -32.27 -33.01
C VAL A 3 16.61 -31.69 -31.84
N SER A 4 17.92 -31.49 -32.02
CA SER A 4 18.81 -31.06 -30.91
C SER A 4 18.90 -29.55 -30.72
N SER A 5 18.64 -28.75 -31.77
CA SER A 5 18.71 -27.29 -31.67
C SER A 5 17.45 -26.69 -31.05
N GLU A 6 16.29 -27.29 -31.32
CA GLU A 6 14.97 -26.79 -30.88
C GLU A 6 14.80 -26.87 -29.37
N LYS A 7 15.13 -28.02 -28.76
CA LYS A 7 15.03 -28.19 -27.30
C LYS A 7 15.93 -27.22 -26.53
N ASN A 8 17.07 -26.86 -27.13
CA ASN A 8 17.97 -25.88 -26.54
C ASN A 8 17.36 -24.47 -26.51
N LEU A 9 16.56 -24.11 -27.52
CA LEU A 9 15.90 -22.80 -27.59
C LEU A 9 14.76 -22.69 -26.56
N ASP A 10 13.91 -23.70 -26.45
CA ASP A 10 12.80 -23.71 -25.49
C ASP A 10 13.31 -23.63 -24.03
N ASP A 11 14.37 -24.38 -23.71
CA ASP A 11 15.01 -24.35 -22.39
C ASP A 11 15.60 -22.96 -22.09
N ARG A 12 16.26 -22.35 -23.09
CA ARG A 12 16.84 -21.00 -22.95
C ARG A 12 15.74 -19.96 -22.77
N LEU A 13 14.70 -19.99 -23.59
CA LEU A 13 13.53 -19.10 -23.52
C LEU A 13 12.85 -19.18 -22.15
N SER A 14 12.67 -20.40 -21.63
CA SER A 14 12.02 -20.63 -20.34
C SER A 14 12.80 -20.03 -19.17
N CYS A 15 14.13 -19.94 -19.28
CA CYS A 15 14.98 -19.38 -18.22
C CYS A 15 15.19 -17.85 -18.33
N VAL A 16 14.78 -17.20 -19.42
CA VAL A 16 15.09 -15.77 -19.67
C VAL A 16 14.63 -14.87 -18.54
N VAL A 17 13.39 -15.07 -18.07
CA VAL A 17 12.80 -14.20 -17.05
C VAL A 17 13.55 -14.33 -15.72
N ASP A 18 13.88 -15.56 -15.32
CA ASP A 18 14.65 -15.81 -14.10
C ASP A 18 16.08 -15.26 -14.22
N SER A 19 16.70 -15.39 -15.39
CA SER A 19 18.02 -14.81 -15.69
C SER A 19 18.00 -13.28 -15.60
N LEU A 20 16.97 -12.61 -16.14
CA LEU A 20 16.80 -11.17 -16.05
C LEU A 20 16.69 -10.71 -14.59
N LEU A 21 15.81 -11.34 -13.81
CA LEU A 21 15.58 -10.98 -12.41
C LEU A 21 16.82 -11.26 -11.56
N THR A 22 17.54 -12.35 -11.82
CA THR A 22 18.79 -12.69 -11.13
C THR A 22 19.90 -11.68 -11.46
N ALA A 23 20.04 -11.33 -12.75
CA ALA A 23 21.03 -10.35 -13.20
C ALA A 23 20.80 -8.98 -12.55
N HIS A 24 19.54 -8.52 -12.54
CA HIS A 24 19.18 -7.23 -11.94
C HIS A 24 19.46 -7.16 -10.43
N ASN A 25 19.32 -8.27 -9.70
CA ASN A 25 19.54 -8.29 -8.25
C ASN A 25 21.01 -8.47 -7.83
N THR A 26 21.91 -8.72 -8.77
CA THR A 26 23.30 -9.08 -8.46
C THR A 26 24.27 -7.93 -8.68
N SER A 27 24.44 -7.47 -9.93
CA SER A 27 25.38 -6.40 -10.29
C SER A 27 25.15 -5.90 -11.71
N ASP A 28 25.63 -4.70 -12.02
CA ASP A 28 25.54 -4.11 -13.37
C ASP A 28 26.25 -4.98 -14.43
N LEU A 29 27.37 -5.62 -14.07
CA LEU A 29 28.09 -6.56 -14.96
C LEU A 29 27.26 -7.80 -15.30
N SER A 30 26.36 -8.22 -14.39
CA SER A 30 25.45 -9.34 -14.63
C SER A 30 24.36 -8.96 -15.63
N LEU A 31 23.94 -7.69 -15.66
CA LEU A 31 22.93 -7.19 -16.60
C LEU A 31 23.49 -7.07 -18.03
N GLU A 32 24.72 -6.59 -18.18
CA GLU A 32 25.42 -6.59 -19.48
C GLU A 32 25.57 -8.01 -20.04
N LYS A 33 25.95 -8.97 -19.18
CA LYS A 33 26.01 -10.38 -19.56
C LYS A 33 24.65 -10.90 -20.02
N PHE A 34 23.58 -10.60 -19.29
CA PHE A 34 22.22 -10.96 -19.69
C PHE A 34 21.85 -10.35 -21.04
N TYR A 35 22.18 -9.07 -21.28
CA TYR A 35 21.88 -8.39 -22.54
C TYR A 35 22.56 -9.09 -23.74
N HIS A 36 23.82 -9.50 -23.58
CA HIS A 36 24.52 -10.28 -24.59
C HIS A 36 23.86 -11.65 -24.84
N GLU A 37 23.51 -12.38 -23.79
CA GLU A 37 22.83 -13.69 -23.91
C GLU A 37 21.45 -13.57 -24.57
N TRP A 38 20.69 -12.53 -24.22
CA TRP A 38 19.41 -12.21 -24.80
C TRP A 38 19.51 -11.83 -26.28
N SER A 39 20.50 -11.00 -26.65
CA SER A 39 20.73 -10.61 -28.05
C SER A 39 21.12 -11.82 -28.90
N HIS A 40 21.96 -12.71 -28.37
CA HIS A 40 22.31 -13.96 -29.07
C HIS A 40 21.09 -14.87 -29.23
N LEU A 41 20.23 -14.96 -28.21
CA LEU A 41 18.99 -15.74 -28.30
C LEU A 41 18.04 -15.18 -29.36
N GLN A 42 17.91 -13.86 -29.47
CA GLN A 42 17.14 -13.23 -30.54
C GLN A 42 17.71 -13.55 -31.92
N GLN A 43 19.04 -13.50 -32.06
CA GLN A 43 19.71 -13.85 -33.30
C GLN A 43 19.48 -15.33 -33.67
N ASP A 44 19.59 -16.24 -32.71
CA ASP A 44 19.34 -17.68 -32.92
C ASP A 44 17.89 -17.95 -33.38
N ILE A 45 16.93 -17.16 -32.87
CA ILE A 45 15.52 -17.23 -33.29
C ILE A 45 15.35 -16.69 -34.72
N LEU A 46 16.05 -15.63 -35.10
CA LEU A 46 15.98 -15.05 -36.44
C LEU A 46 16.67 -15.91 -37.51
N ASP A 47 17.76 -16.59 -37.15
CA ASP A 47 18.50 -17.47 -38.04
C ASP A 47 17.84 -18.85 -38.20
N ALA A 48 16.82 -19.16 -37.40
CA ALA A 48 16.07 -20.39 -37.49
C ALA A 48 14.99 -20.31 -38.60
N ASP A 49 15.31 -20.86 -39.78
CA ASP A 49 14.43 -20.85 -40.96
C ASP A 49 13.05 -21.51 -40.76
N ASN A 50 12.88 -22.40 -39.78
CA ASN A 50 11.60 -23.07 -39.49
C ASN A 50 11.44 -23.35 -37.99
N LEU A 51 10.94 -22.36 -37.25
CA LEU A 51 10.60 -22.53 -35.84
C LEU A 51 9.25 -23.24 -35.68
N PRO A 52 9.14 -24.23 -34.78
CA PRO A 52 7.85 -24.79 -34.38
C PRO A 52 6.94 -23.68 -33.84
N PRO A 53 5.62 -23.74 -34.11
CA PRO A 53 4.68 -22.72 -33.65
C PRO A 53 4.69 -22.58 -32.12
N SER A 54 4.91 -23.67 -31.39
CA SER A 54 5.03 -23.68 -29.93
C SER A 54 6.23 -22.84 -29.44
N THR A 55 7.37 -22.93 -30.11
CA THR A 55 8.58 -22.17 -29.77
C THR A 55 8.40 -20.69 -30.13
N THR A 56 7.74 -20.39 -31.26
CA THR A 56 7.42 -19.00 -31.63
C THR A 56 6.45 -18.35 -30.63
N GLU A 57 5.41 -19.06 -30.22
CA GLU A 57 4.48 -18.58 -29.18
C GLU A 57 5.19 -18.36 -27.84
N LEU A 58 6.07 -19.28 -27.44
CA LEU A 58 6.88 -19.14 -26.24
C LEU A 58 7.80 -17.92 -26.33
N ALA A 59 8.50 -17.74 -27.45
CA ALA A 59 9.38 -16.59 -27.68
C ALA A 59 8.61 -15.26 -27.61
N TYR A 60 7.43 -15.19 -28.21
CA TYR A 60 6.56 -14.02 -28.14
C TYR A 60 6.12 -13.74 -26.69
N SER A 61 5.64 -14.77 -25.99
CA SER A 61 5.19 -14.66 -24.59
C SER A 61 6.30 -14.20 -23.66
N VAL A 62 7.50 -14.79 -23.77
CA VAL A 62 8.69 -14.41 -23.01
C VAL A 62 9.10 -12.98 -23.31
N SER A 63 9.16 -12.60 -24.59
CA SER A 63 9.50 -11.22 -25.00
C SER A 63 8.54 -10.20 -24.41
N LYS A 64 7.22 -10.48 -24.47
CA LYS A 64 6.19 -9.61 -23.89
C LYS A 64 6.30 -9.50 -22.38
N THR A 65 6.63 -10.61 -21.71
CA THR A 65 6.84 -10.63 -20.27
C THR A 65 8.05 -9.79 -19.87
N VAL A 66 9.17 -9.94 -20.57
CA VAL A 66 10.39 -9.12 -20.37
C VAL A 66 10.09 -7.63 -20.58
N GLU A 67 9.35 -7.26 -21.63
CA GLU A 67 8.93 -5.87 -21.88
C GLU A 67 8.13 -5.30 -20.70
N ILE A 68 7.13 -6.03 -20.22
CA ILE A 68 6.29 -5.60 -19.08
C ILE A 68 7.13 -5.43 -17.81
N ILE A 69 8.06 -6.36 -17.54
CA ILE A 69 8.97 -6.29 -16.39
C ILE A 69 9.83 -5.03 -16.49
N CYS A 70 10.52 -4.83 -17.62
CA CYS A 70 11.36 -3.66 -17.85
C CYS A 70 10.58 -2.34 -17.70
N GLN A 71 9.38 -2.26 -18.28
CA GLN A 71 8.51 -1.08 -18.17
C GLN A 71 8.10 -0.81 -16.71
N SER A 72 7.79 -1.87 -15.96
CA SER A 72 7.41 -1.79 -14.56
C SER A 72 8.57 -1.30 -13.69
N MET A 73 9.78 -1.81 -13.94
CA MET A 73 11.00 -1.42 -13.22
C MET A 73 11.39 0.03 -13.53
N MET A 74 11.28 0.46 -14.78
CA MET A 74 11.50 1.85 -15.18
C MET A 74 10.50 2.79 -14.51
N ASN A 75 9.22 2.43 -14.49
CA ASN A 75 8.18 3.22 -13.83
C ASN A 75 8.44 3.32 -12.31
N LEU A 76 8.82 2.20 -11.68
CA LEU A 76 9.20 2.19 -10.27
C LEU A 76 10.38 3.12 -9.99
N HIS A 77 11.41 3.10 -10.84
CA HIS A 77 12.58 3.95 -10.71
C HIS A 77 12.23 5.44 -10.83
N VAL A 78 11.40 5.82 -11.80
CA VAL A 78 10.92 7.21 -11.97
C VAL A 78 10.13 7.66 -10.74
N ARG A 79 9.20 6.84 -10.25
CA ARG A 79 8.40 7.16 -9.05
C ARG A 79 9.26 7.28 -7.79
N ALA A 80 10.24 6.40 -7.61
CA ALA A 80 11.15 6.46 -6.47
C ALA A 80 11.97 7.74 -6.47
N ASN A 81 12.48 8.15 -7.64
CA ASN A 81 13.23 9.40 -7.79
C ASN A 81 12.37 10.64 -7.55
N ASP A 82 11.10 10.62 -7.98
CA ASP A 82 10.14 11.71 -7.72
C ASP A 82 9.91 11.91 -6.22
N ILE A 83 9.66 10.82 -5.49
CA ILE A 83 9.53 10.84 -4.02
C ILE A 83 10.80 11.38 -3.36
N LEU A 84 11.99 10.94 -3.80
CA LEU A 84 13.25 11.44 -3.25
C LEU A 84 13.45 12.93 -3.51
N GLN A 85 13.01 13.45 -4.65
CA GLN A 85 13.04 14.90 -4.93
C GLN A 85 12.05 15.68 -4.08
N GLU A 86 10.84 15.15 -3.82
CA GLU A 86 9.89 15.78 -2.92
C GLU A 86 10.41 15.86 -1.48
N VAL A 87 11.04 14.80 -0.99
CA VAL A 87 11.66 14.78 0.35
C VAL A 87 12.86 15.72 0.44
N GLY A 88 13.64 15.86 -0.63
CA GLY A 88 14.78 16.80 -0.71
C GLY A 88 14.37 18.28 -0.77
N ARG A 89 13.11 18.59 -1.15
CA ARG A 89 12.56 19.95 -1.16
C ARG A 89 11.84 20.34 0.14
N ALA A 90 11.75 19.45 1.13
CA ALA A 90 11.32 19.82 2.47
C ALA A 90 12.41 20.68 3.14
N GLU A 91 12.29 22.00 2.95
CA GLU A 91 13.08 23.06 3.59
C GLU A 91 13.30 22.79 5.10
N PRO A 92 14.52 23.01 5.63
CA PRO A 92 14.75 22.97 7.07
C PRO A 92 13.93 24.10 7.71
N ALA A 93 12.95 23.72 8.53
CA ALA A 93 12.13 24.66 9.28
C ALA A 93 13.00 25.76 9.94
N PRO A 94 12.63 27.04 9.84
CA PRO A 94 13.40 28.12 10.43
C PRO A 94 13.52 27.92 11.95
N PRO A 95 14.70 28.16 12.55
CA PRO A 95 14.90 27.96 13.97
C PRO A 95 13.94 28.86 14.78
N PRO A 96 13.42 28.36 15.92
CA PRO A 96 12.48 29.12 16.74
C PRO A 96 13.11 30.43 17.23
N PRO A 97 12.34 31.53 17.29
CA PRO A 97 12.88 32.82 17.68
C PRO A 97 13.37 32.79 19.13
N THR A 98 14.67 32.99 19.30
CA THR A 98 15.33 33.22 20.57
C THR A 98 14.75 34.48 21.23
N ARG A 99 14.00 34.30 22.32
CA ARG A 99 13.59 35.39 23.20
C ARG A 99 14.84 36.08 23.75
N VAL A 100 15.12 37.27 23.21
CA VAL A 100 16.14 38.19 23.73
C VAL A 100 15.69 38.70 25.10
N ILE A 101 16.24 38.11 26.16
CA ILE A 101 16.14 38.66 27.52
C ILE A 101 17.06 39.88 27.58
N LYS A 102 16.50 41.08 27.40
CA LYS A 102 17.17 42.34 27.72
C LYS A 102 17.41 42.41 29.23
N LYS A 103 18.65 42.13 29.66
CA LYS A 103 19.17 42.55 30.96
C LYS A 103 19.18 44.08 31.01
N LYS A 104 18.34 44.67 31.86
CA LYS A 104 18.53 46.04 32.36
C LYS A 104 18.94 45.93 33.82
N ARG A 105 20.17 46.39 34.08
CA ARG A 105 20.90 46.33 35.34
C ARG A 105 20.82 47.72 35.97
N THR A 106 20.26 47.85 37.17
CA THR A 106 20.37 49.08 37.99
C THR A 106 20.34 48.74 39.50
N HIS A 107 21.55 48.71 40.07
CA HIS A 107 22.05 49.20 41.38
C HIS A 107 21.43 48.79 42.75
N SER A 108 22.33 48.21 43.56
CA SER A 108 22.69 48.47 44.98
C SER A 108 21.74 48.21 46.17
N SER A 109 22.23 47.27 46.99
CA SER A 109 22.34 47.26 48.48
C SER A 109 21.11 47.44 49.36
N THR A 110 20.84 46.43 50.22
CA THR A 110 21.00 46.48 51.70
C THR A 110 20.49 45.18 52.35
N SER A 111 21.32 44.59 53.23
CA SER A 111 21.09 43.47 54.19
C SER A 111 20.12 43.90 55.34
N PRO A 112 19.61 43.10 56.32
CA PRO A 112 19.90 41.70 56.71
C PRO A 112 18.68 40.78 57.11
N GLU A 113 18.94 39.47 57.16
CA GLU A 113 18.50 38.31 58.00
C GLU A 113 17.14 38.21 58.81
N PRO A 114 16.74 37.00 59.35
CA PRO A 114 15.43 36.30 59.20
C PRO A 114 14.60 36.28 60.53
N PRO A 115 13.72 35.30 60.93
CA PRO A 115 12.94 34.21 60.28
C PRO A 115 11.42 34.21 60.66
N THR A 116 10.64 33.20 60.25
CA THR A 116 9.48 32.53 60.94
C THR A 116 8.53 31.91 59.90
N SER A 117 8.29 30.59 59.87
CA SER A 117 7.45 29.74 60.75
C SER A 117 5.93 29.82 60.50
N ARG A 118 5.33 28.63 60.24
CA ARG A 118 3.88 28.26 60.23
C ARG A 118 3.11 28.65 58.94
N LYS A 119 2.23 27.84 58.35
CA LYS A 119 1.30 26.78 58.82
C LYS A 119 1.19 25.71 57.70
N ARG A 120 1.19 24.39 57.95
CA ARG A 120 0.33 23.51 58.78
C ARG A 120 -1.05 23.19 58.14
N SER A 121 -1.26 21.88 57.95
CA SER A 121 -2.53 21.09 57.83
C SER A 121 -3.25 21.13 56.47
N LYS A 122 -3.75 20.02 55.91
CA LYS A 122 -4.42 18.81 56.48
C LYS A 122 -4.42 17.71 55.37
N ARG A 123 -3.89 16.49 55.52
CA ARG A 123 -4.53 15.22 55.99
C ARG A 123 -6.02 15.10 55.56
N THR A 124 -6.54 14.00 54.99
CA THR A 124 -6.31 12.56 55.27
C THR A 124 -7.18 11.64 54.39
N ALA A 125 -6.70 10.39 54.25
CA ALA A 125 -7.43 9.11 54.14
C ALA A 125 -8.06 8.80 52.74
N THR A 126 -8.10 7.56 52.26
CA THR A 126 -8.11 6.27 52.95
C THR A 126 -7.63 5.17 52.00
N ALA A 127 -6.71 4.34 52.47
CA ALA A 127 -6.38 3.04 51.89
C ALA A 127 -6.95 1.98 52.82
N GLU A 128 -7.65 1.00 52.26
CA GLU A 128 -8.14 -0.28 52.82
C GLU A 128 -9.27 -0.71 51.86
N SER A 129 -9.48 -1.95 51.41
CA SER A 129 -8.84 -3.24 51.60
C SER A 129 -9.28 -4.10 50.42
N ALA A 130 -8.38 -4.92 49.88
CA ALA A 130 -8.73 -5.95 48.92
C ALA A 130 -9.43 -7.12 49.63
N PRO A 131 -10.51 -7.68 49.07
CA PRO A 131 -10.87 -9.06 49.28
C PRO A 131 -10.62 -9.87 48.01
N SER A 132 -9.66 -10.79 48.10
CA SER A 132 -9.57 -11.94 47.19
C SER A 132 -10.85 -12.76 47.32
N SER A 133 -11.65 -12.81 46.25
CA SER A 133 -12.65 -13.87 46.09
C SER A 133 -12.51 -14.46 44.70
N SER A 134 -12.01 -15.69 44.71
CA SER A 134 -12.03 -16.66 43.63
C SER A 134 -13.47 -16.97 43.26
N PHE A 135 -13.93 -16.44 42.12
CA PHE A 135 -15.09 -16.96 41.42
C PHE A 135 -14.66 -17.39 40.02
N LEU A 136 -14.44 -18.71 39.92
CA LEU A 136 -14.45 -19.48 38.69
C LEU A 136 -15.84 -19.29 38.03
N SER A 137 -15.96 -18.31 37.13
CA SER A 137 -17.03 -18.30 36.15
C SER A 137 -16.54 -19.00 34.90
N SER A 138 -16.90 -20.28 34.79
CA SER A 138 -16.92 -21.06 33.57
C SER A 138 -17.74 -20.34 32.50
N ARG A 139 -17.11 -19.40 31.80
CA ARG A 139 -17.67 -18.85 30.57
C ARG A 139 -17.35 -19.84 29.47
N SER A 140 -18.34 -20.68 29.20
CA SER A 140 -18.52 -21.42 27.96
C SER A 140 -17.88 -20.65 26.80
N CYS A 141 -16.79 -21.19 26.27
CA CYS A 141 -16.03 -20.59 25.19
C CYS A 141 -16.87 -20.72 23.92
N SER A 142 -17.81 -19.80 23.73
CA SER A 142 -18.47 -19.63 22.43
C SER A 142 -17.40 -19.11 21.47
N PRO A 143 -17.18 -19.74 20.30
CA PRO A 143 -16.20 -19.25 19.34
C PRO A 143 -16.57 -17.81 18.99
N ALA A 144 -15.62 -16.89 19.14
CA ALA A 144 -15.81 -15.50 18.76
C ALA A 144 -16.36 -15.45 17.32
N PRO A 145 -17.41 -14.64 17.05
CA PRO A 145 -17.98 -14.56 15.72
C PRO A 145 -16.87 -14.18 14.74
N LYS A 146 -16.63 -15.05 13.76
CA LYS A 146 -15.64 -14.81 12.71
C LYS A 146 -16.06 -13.52 12.00
N ARG A 147 -15.14 -12.57 11.90
CA ARG A 147 -15.39 -11.32 11.18
C ARG A 147 -15.60 -11.64 9.71
N ASP A 148 -16.75 -11.26 9.19
CA ASP A 148 -17.09 -11.44 7.78
C ASP A 148 -16.92 -10.10 7.04
N TYR A 149 -15.91 -10.04 6.16
CA TYR A 149 -15.64 -8.85 5.36
C TYR A 149 -16.38 -8.88 4.00
N THR A 150 -17.17 -9.93 3.71
CA THR A 150 -17.95 -10.04 2.47
C THR A 150 -18.90 -8.85 2.26
N PRO A 151 -19.63 -8.34 3.28
CA PRO A 151 -20.48 -7.16 3.12
C PRO A 151 -19.70 -5.88 2.76
N LEU A 152 -18.45 -5.78 3.21
CA LEU A 152 -17.59 -4.62 2.97
C LEU A 152 -17.02 -4.65 1.55
N TYR A 153 -16.59 -5.82 1.11
CA TYR A 153 -16.12 -6.05 -0.26
C TYR A 153 -17.23 -5.81 -1.28
N THR A 154 -18.38 -6.47 -1.13
CA THR A 154 -19.54 -6.30 -2.02
C THR A 154 -19.94 -4.84 -2.16
N TRP A 155 -20.03 -4.11 -1.04
CA TRP A 155 -20.30 -2.69 -1.08
C TRP A 155 -19.24 -1.89 -1.83
N LEU A 156 -17.95 -2.19 -1.64
CA LEU A 156 -16.87 -1.48 -2.32
C LEU A 156 -16.91 -1.70 -3.84
N SER A 157 -17.19 -2.92 -4.30
CA SER A 157 -17.34 -3.24 -5.72
C SER A 157 -18.48 -2.44 -6.35
N ASP A 158 -19.63 -2.37 -5.68
CA ASP A 158 -20.79 -1.62 -6.18
C ASP A 158 -20.59 -0.09 -6.14
N ASN A 159 -19.66 0.38 -5.29
CA ASN A 159 -19.42 1.79 -5.01
C ASN A 159 -17.98 2.22 -5.34
N LEU A 160 -17.35 1.60 -6.35
CA LEU A 160 -16.02 2.02 -6.82
C LEU A 160 -15.99 3.49 -7.22
N HIS A 161 -17.09 4.01 -7.79
CA HIS A 161 -17.23 5.42 -8.14
C HIS A 161 -17.10 6.38 -6.94
N ASN A 162 -17.39 5.93 -5.72
CA ASN A 162 -17.24 6.70 -4.49
C ASN A 162 -17.02 5.77 -3.28
N PRO A 163 -15.77 5.37 -2.99
CA PRO A 163 -15.47 4.36 -1.97
C PRO A 163 -15.50 4.91 -0.54
N TYR A 164 -16.29 5.94 -0.29
CA TYR A 164 -16.42 6.65 0.98
C TYR A 164 -17.84 6.51 1.53
N PRO A 165 -18.13 5.42 2.26
CA PRO A 165 -19.45 5.21 2.84
C PRO A 165 -19.78 6.30 3.86
N SER A 166 -21.05 6.69 3.92
CA SER A 166 -21.56 7.61 4.95
C SER A 166 -21.51 6.97 6.34
N ALA A 167 -21.70 7.75 7.39
CA ALA A 167 -21.72 7.24 8.76
C ALA A 167 -22.78 6.14 8.98
N SER A 168 -23.98 6.31 8.42
CA SER A 168 -25.06 5.32 8.50
C SER A 168 -24.69 4.01 7.79
N VAL A 169 -24.15 4.11 6.56
CA VAL A 169 -23.70 2.95 5.79
C VAL A 169 -22.57 2.21 6.52
N ARG A 170 -21.61 2.93 7.12
CA ARG A 170 -20.55 2.31 7.93
C ARG A 170 -21.11 1.56 9.15
N SER A 171 -22.08 2.12 9.86
CA SER A 171 -22.73 1.44 10.98
C SER A 171 -23.48 0.17 10.55
N ASP A 172 -24.16 0.22 9.40
CA ASP A 172 -24.89 -0.93 8.85
C ASP A 172 -23.94 -2.04 8.42
N LEU A 173 -22.85 -1.69 7.73
CA LEU A 173 -21.80 -2.64 7.35
C LEU A 173 -21.10 -3.22 8.58
N GLY A 174 -20.83 -2.41 9.60
CA GLY A 174 -20.22 -2.89 10.85
C GLY A 174 -21.09 -3.93 11.57
N ARG A 175 -22.42 -3.74 11.55
CA ARG A 175 -23.35 -4.76 12.08
C ARG A 175 -23.35 -6.03 11.24
N LYS A 176 -23.38 -5.91 9.91
CA LYS A 176 -23.35 -7.07 8.98
C LYS A 176 -22.04 -7.85 9.04
N SER A 177 -20.92 -7.17 9.32
CA SER A 177 -19.57 -7.76 9.38
C SER A 177 -19.16 -8.27 10.76
N GLY A 178 -20.10 -8.38 11.71
CA GLY A 178 -19.81 -8.92 13.04
C GLY A 178 -18.90 -7.99 13.89
N GLY A 179 -19.05 -6.68 13.75
CA GLY A 179 -18.26 -5.70 14.52
C GLY A 179 -16.84 -5.47 14.01
N ALA A 180 -16.59 -5.73 12.72
CA ALA A 180 -15.33 -5.38 12.08
C ALA A 180 -15.07 -3.87 12.10
N ASP A 181 -13.79 -3.48 12.15
CA ASP A 181 -13.38 -2.08 12.03
C ASP A 181 -13.48 -1.64 10.57
N VAL A 182 -14.68 -1.15 10.23
CA VAL A 182 -15.09 -0.74 8.88
C VAL A 182 -14.19 0.38 8.35
N GLU A 183 -13.91 1.40 9.16
CA GLU A 183 -13.14 2.57 8.74
C GLU A 183 -11.70 2.17 8.38
N ARG A 184 -11.09 1.35 9.23
CA ARG A 184 -9.75 0.84 8.98
C ARG A 184 -9.71 -0.04 7.75
N TRP A 185 -10.71 -0.91 7.57
CA TRP A 185 -10.80 -1.76 6.39
C TRP A 185 -10.90 -0.94 5.10
N PHE A 186 -11.80 0.05 5.02
CA PHE A 186 -11.94 0.91 3.83
C PHE A 186 -10.71 1.77 3.57
N THR A 187 -10.02 2.21 4.62
CA THR A 187 -8.76 2.95 4.47
C THR A 187 -7.69 2.06 3.82
N THR A 188 -7.56 0.81 4.27
CA THR A 188 -6.62 -0.14 3.67
C THR A 188 -7.03 -0.54 2.26
N ALA A 189 -8.32 -0.82 2.03
CA ALA A 189 -8.84 -1.23 0.72
C ALA A 189 -8.60 -0.12 -0.33
N ARG A 190 -8.95 1.13 -0.03
CA ARG A 190 -8.71 2.29 -0.92
C ARG A 190 -7.24 2.54 -1.24
N ARG A 191 -6.32 2.17 -0.35
CA ARG A 191 -4.88 2.25 -0.63
C ARG A 191 -4.45 1.13 -1.56
N ARG A 192 -4.89 -0.10 -1.27
CA ARG A 192 -4.51 -1.30 -2.04
C ARG A 192 -4.98 -1.26 -3.49
N ILE A 193 -6.19 -0.78 -3.74
CA ILE A 193 -6.72 -0.71 -5.11
C ILE A 193 -6.16 0.48 -5.92
N GLY A 194 -5.41 1.38 -5.29
CA GLY A 194 -4.81 2.55 -5.96
C GLY A 194 -5.64 3.85 -5.88
N TRP A 195 -6.83 3.82 -5.29
CA TRP A 195 -7.71 4.99 -5.17
C TRP A 195 -7.05 6.17 -4.44
N THR A 196 -6.33 5.89 -3.35
CA THR A 196 -5.68 6.94 -2.55
C THR A 196 -4.57 7.64 -3.32
N GLU A 197 -3.82 6.89 -4.12
CA GLU A 197 -2.74 7.44 -4.94
C GLU A 197 -3.27 8.19 -6.16
N LEU A 198 -4.41 7.77 -6.71
CA LEU A 198 -5.10 8.53 -7.77
C LEU A 198 -5.55 9.91 -7.26
N VAL A 199 -6.16 9.97 -6.06
CA VAL A 199 -6.61 11.24 -5.44
C VAL A 199 -5.46 12.21 -5.19
N LYS A 200 -4.25 11.73 -4.91
CA LYS A 200 -3.07 12.59 -4.70
C LYS A 200 -2.53 13.16 -6.02
N ARG A 201 -2.56 12.37 -7.10
CA ARG A 201 -1.99 12.76 -8.40
C ARG A 201 -2.88 13.74 -9.16
N VAL A 202 -4.19 13.69 -8.97
CA VAL A 202 -5.14 14.55 -9.68
C VAL A 202 -5.28 15.91 -8.99
N ALA A 203 -4.94 16.98 -9.71
CA ALA A 203 -5.21 18.35 -9.27
C ALA A 203 -6.72 18.57 -9.13
N GLY A 204 -7.19 19.03 -7.95
CA GLY A 204 -8.61 19.06 -7.59
C GLY A 204 -9.02 17.97 -6.59
N GLY A 205 -8.11 17.06 -6.26
CA GLY A 205 -8.23 16.16 -5.13
C GLY A 205 -9.43 15.22 -5.22
N ARG A 206 -10.00 14.88 -4.07
CA ARG A 206 -11.00 13.81 -3.95
C ARG A 206 -12.27 14.08 -4.75
N GLU A 207 -12.80 15.30 -4.69
CA GLU A 207 -14.10 15.64 -5.29
C GLU A 207 -14.04 15.48 -6.80
N ARG A 208 -12.95 15.93 -7.43
CA ARG A 208 -12.74 15.79 -8.87
C ARG A 208 -12.65 14.33 -9.30
N VAL A 209 -11.87 13.51 -8.58
CA VAL A 209 -11.75 12.07 -8.88
C VAL A 209 -13.08 11.35 -8.73
N VAL A 210 -13.88 11.69 -7.71
CA VAL A 210 -15.22 11.10 -7.52
C VAL A 210 -16.17 11.52 -8.65
N SER A 211 -16.14 12.78 -9.09
CA SER A 211 -16.95 13.22 -10.24
C SER A 211 -16.56 12.50 -11.53
N ALA A 212 -15.26 12.39 -11.83
CA ALA A 212 -14.78 11.65 -13.00
C ALA A 212 -15.12 10.15 -12.91
N ALA A 213 -15.05 9.56 -11.72
CA ALA A 213 -15.40 8.17 -11.50
C ALA A 213 -16.91 7.92 -11.64
N LYS A 214 -17.76 8.84 -11.18
CA LYS A 214 -19.21 8.77 -11.42
C LYS A 214 -19.52 8.87 -12.92
N TYR A 215 -18.82 9.72 -13.66
CA TYR A 215 -18.96 9.77 -15.10
C TYR A 215 -18.57 8.42 -15.74
N TYR A 216 -17.42 7.85 -15.37
CA TYR A 216 -16.91 6.59 -15.91
C TYR A 216 -17.81 5.37 -15.60
N TRP A 217 -18.24 5.18 -14.34
CA TRP A 217 -19.01 3.99 -13.92
C TRP A 217 -20.54 4.17 -13.91
N LYS A 218 -21.05 5.41 -13.77
CA LYS A 218 -22.50 5.68 -13.69
C LYS A 218 -23.03 6.49 -14.87
N GLY A 219 -22.16 7.07 -15.71
CA GLY A 219 -22.58 8.00 -16.75
C GLY A 219 -23.16 9.30 -16.20
N GLU A 220 -22.96 9.59 -14.92
CA GLU A 220 -23.49 10.75 -14.22
C GLU A 220 -22.34 11.72 -13.88
N GLY A 221 -22.35 12.92 -14.46
CA GLY A 221 -21.38 13.98 -14.13
C GLY A 221 -20.96 14.83 -15.34
N GLU A 222 -20.27 15.93 -15.06
CA GLU A 222 -19.57 16.73 -16.07
C GLU A 222 -18.24 16.05 -16.38
N GLY A 223 -18.16 15.40 -17.54
CA GLY A 223 -16.94 14.78 -18.05
C GLY A 223 -15.95 15.85 -18.51
N GLU A 224 -15.25 16.48 -17.57
CA GLU A 224 -13.96 17.06 -17.94
C GLU A 224 -13.05 15.90 -18.33
N GLU A 225 -12.70 15.84 -19.62
CA GLU A 225 -11.84 14.84 -20.21
C GLU A 225 -10.45 14.94 -19.58
N TYR A 226 -10.22 14.15 -18.54
CA TYR A 226 -8.91 14.01 -17.93
C TYR A 226 -8.15 12.93 -18.71
N PRO A 227 -7.11 13.27 -19.48
CA PRO A 227 -6.42 12.31 -20.31
C PRO A 227 -5.84 11.18 -19.44
N GLY A 228 -6.24 9.94 -19.70
CA GLY A 228 -5.70 8.75 -19.05
C GLY A 228 -6.27 8.41 -17.66
N ILE A 229 -7.30 9.12 -17.17
CA ILE A 229 -7.95 8.75 -15.89
C ILE A 229 -8.77 7.46 -15.99
N ASP A 230 -9.29 7.19 -17.17
CA ASP A 230 -9.99 5.97 -17.58
C ASP A 230 -9.09 4.74 -17.44
N VAL A 231 -7.81 4.84 -17.82
CA VAL A 231 -6.82 3.77 -17.63
C VAL A 231 -6.59 3.49 -16.14
N GLU A 232 -6.52 4.54 -15.31
CA GLU A 232 -6.37 4.40 -13.86
C GLU A 232 -7.63 3.79 -13.21
N PHE A 233 -8.83 4.12 -13.70
CA PHE A 233 -10.08 3.48 -13.25
C PHE A 233 -10.15 2.01 -13.63
N ALA A 234 -9.76 1.64 -14.85
CA ALA A 234 -9.64 0.24 -15.25
C ALA A 234 -8.61 -0.51 -14.40
N LEU A 235 -7.49 0.13 -14.03
CA LEU A 235 -6.49 -0.45 -13.15
C LEU A 235 -7.03 -0.64 -11.71
N ILE A 236 -7.82 0.30 -11.21
CA ILE A 236 -8.48 0.19 -9.90
C ILE A 236 -9.43 -1.01 -9.85
N ASP A 237 -10.20 -1.22 -10.93
CA ASP A 237 -11.13 -2.34 -11.05
C ASP A 237 -10.39 -3.68 -11.05
N LYS A 238 -9.36 -3.78 -11.89
CA LYS A 238 -8.49 -4.97 -11.92
C LYS A 238 -7.82 -5.23 -10.56
N ASN A 239 -7.30 -4.21 -9.89
CA ASN A 239 -6.69 -4.38 -8.58
C ASN A 239 -7.70 -4.84 -7.52
N LEU A 240 -8.97 -4.42 -7.63
CA LEU A 240 -10.02 -4.89 -6.74
C LEU A 240 -10.26 -6.39 -6.93
N GLU A 241 -10.32 -6.86 -8.17
CA GLU A 241 -10.43 -8.28 -8.51
C GLU A 241 -9.18 -9.08 -8.10
N ASP A 242 -7.97 -8.55 -8.28
CA ASP A 242 -6.75 -9.26 -7.90
C ASP A 242 -6.61 -9.39 -6.37
N VAL A 243 -7.00 -8.35 -5.62
CA VAL A 243 -6.86 -8.33 -4.16
C VAL A 243 -7.99 -9.10 -3.47
N TYR A 244 -9.20 -9.09 -4.03
CA TYR A 244 -10.41 -9.59 -3.35
C TYR A 244 -11.30 -10.51 -4.21
N GLY A 245 -10.92 -10.79 -5.46
CA GLY A 245 -11.66 -11.66 -6.38
C GLY A 245 -11.65 -13.14 -5.99
N PRO A 246 -11.93 -14.07 -6.93
CA PRO A 246 -12.44 -15.43 -6.65
C PRO A 246 -11.51 -16.43 -5.93
N ARG A 247 -10.52 -15.95 -5.15
CA ARG A 247 -9.90 -16.74 -4.08
C ARG A 247 -10.81 -16.89 -2.85
N LEU A 248 -12.05 -16.39 -2.87
CA LEU A 248 -13.10 -16.70 -1.89
C LEU A 248 -13.64 -18.13 -2.08
N GLY A 249 -12.75 -19.11 -1.98
CA GLY A 249 -13.08 -20.51 -1.76
C GLY A 249 -13.40 -20.76 -0.28
N GLY A 250 -14.66 -20.57 0.11
CA GLY A 250 -15.23 -21.17 1.32
C GLY A 250 -15.06 -20.40 2.65
N PRO A 251 -15.93 -20.70 3.64
CA PRO A 251 -15.99 -20.01 4.92
C PRO A 251 -14.82 -20.42 5.83
N GLY A 252 -13.63 -19.87 5.62
CA GLY A 252 -12.50 -20.21 6.47
C GLY A 252 -11.19 -19.47 6.27
N GLU A 253 -10.92 -18.91 5.09
CA GLU A 253 -9.55 -18.50 4.76
C GLU A 253 -9.46 -17.02 4.40
N VAL A 254 -9.70 -16.17 5.40
CA VAL A 254 -9.12 -14.82 5.39
C VAL A 254 -7.62 -15.01 5.61
N VAL A 255 -6.87 -15.10 4.52
CA VAL A 255 -5.41 -15.13 4.51
C VAL A 255 -4.91 -14.08 5.51
N LYS A 256 -4.15 -14.55 6.51
CA LYS A 256 -3.42 -13.73 7.48
C LYS A 256 -2.49 -12.78 6.72
N LEU A 257 -3.01 -11.62 6.31
CA LEU A 257 -2.23 -10.49 5.79
C LEU A 257 -2.14 -9.37 6.81
N PHE A 258 -2.12 -9.72 8.11
CA PHE A 258 -1.58 -8.84 9.14
C PHE A 258 -0.14 -9.30 9.40
N GLY A 259 0.78 -8.76 8.59
CA GLY A 259 2.21 -8.91 8.82
C GLY A 259 2.58 -8.40 10.21
N VAL A 260 2.96 -9.31 11.09
CA VAL A 260 3.81 -9.01 12.23
C VAL A 260 5.21 -8.83 11.67
N VAL A 261 5.73 -7.62 11.76
CA VAL A 261 7.17 -7.36 11.60
C VAL A 261 7.81 -7.64 12.97
N PRO A 262 8.63 -8.68 13.14
CA PRO A 262 9.47 -8.76 14.32
C PRO A 262 10.56 -7.70 14.22
N ARG A 263 10.76 -6.99 15.35
CA ARG A 263 11.85 -6.02 15.55
C ARG A 263 13.20 -6.71 15.61
#